data_AF-A0A0C9ZK81-F1
#
_entry.id   AF-A0A0C9ZK81-F1
#
_cell.length_a   1.000
_cell.length_b   1.000
_cell.length_c   1.000
_cell.angle_alpha   90.00
_cell.angle_beta   90.00
_cell.angle_gamma   90.00
#
_symmetry.space_group_name_H-M   'P 1'
#
loop_
_entity.id
_entity.type
_entity.pdbx_description
1 polymer ?
#
loop_
_entity_poly.entity_id
_entity_poly.type
_entity_poly.pdbx_seq_one_letter_code
_entity_poly.pdbx_strand_id
1 'polypeptide(L)' 'MEAICQAQALGMCTMQEAQAIANKYGKTLVSIMTAAGLTSKATQAESVWNLHQAWYVHASPKASGEHMTDYYTRCMTK' A
#
# COMPACT_ATOMS: atom_id res chain seq x y z
N MET A 1 13.21 -25.22 -2.51
CA MET A 1 13.75 -24.15 -3.39
C MET A 1 13.01 -24.13 -4.73
N GLU A 2 12.79 -25.29 -5.37
CA GLU A 2 12.04 -25.41 -6.64
C GLU A 2 10.65 -24.74 -6.62
N ALA A 3 9.84 -24.95 -5.58
CA ALA A 3 8.52 -24.32 -5.47
C ALA A 3 8.57 -22.77 -5.49
N ILE A 4 9.62 -22.17 -4.92
CA ILE A 4 9.82 -20.72 -4.95
C ILE A 4 10.16 -20.26 -6.36
N CYS A 5 11.05 -20.98 -7.05
CA CYS A 5 11.38 -20.69 -8.44
C CYS A 5 10.16 -20.81 -9.37
N GLN A 6 9.31 -21.82 -9.17
CA GLN A 6 8.07 -21.99 -9.92
C GLN A 6 7.08 -20.84 -9.63
N ALA A 7 6.94 -20.43 -8.36
CA ALA A 7 6.11 -19.28 -8.00
C ALA A 7 6.61 -17.97 -8.65
N GLN A 8 7.91 -17.76 -8.69
CA GLN A 8 8.51 -16.61 -9.37
C GLN A 8 8.26 -16.63 -10.88
N ALA A 9 8.43 -17.78 -11.53
CA ALA A 9 8.15 -17.95 -12.96
C ALA A 9 6.67 -17.69 -13.27
N LEU A 10 5.75 -18.21 -12.45
CA LEU A 10 4.31 -17.94 -12.56
C LEU A 10 4.01 -16.44 -12.45
N GLY A 11 4.63 -15.74 -11.50
CA GLY A 11 4.49 -14.30 -11.35
C GLY A 11 4.94 -13.52 -12.60
N MET A 12 6.07 -13.91 -13.20
CA MET A 12 6.57 -13.29 -14.43
C MET A 12 5.62 -13.51 -15.62
N CYS A 13 5.12 -14.74 -15.82
CA CYS A 13 4.15 -15.03 -16.87
C CYS A 13 2.86 -14.21 -16.69
N THR A 14 2.36 -14.14 -15.46
CA THR A 14 1.16 -13.38 -15.12
C THR A 14 1.31 -11.89 -15.44
N MET A 15 2.47 -11.28 -15.14
CA MET A 15 2.75 -9.89 -15.49
C MET A 15 2.79 -9.66 -17.01
N GLN A 16 3.41 -10.59 -17.76
CA GLN A 16 3.49 -10.50 -19.21
C GLN A 16 2.10 -10.56 -19.87
N GLU A 17 1.24 -11.49 -19.42
CA GLU A 17 -0.14 -11.59 -19.90
C GLU A 17 -0.96 -10.33 -19.56
N ALA A 18 -0.87 -9.85 -18.32
CA ALA A 18 -1.55 -8.62 -17.91
C ALA A 18 -1.09 -7.41 -18.74
N GLN A 19 0.21 -7.31 -19.07
CA GLN A 19 0.75 -6.25 -19.91
C GLN A 19 0.27 -6.36 -21.37
N ALA A 20 0.17 -7.58 -21.91
CA ALA A 20 -0.37 -7.81 -23.25
C ALA A 20 -1.84 -7.35 -23.35
N ILE A 21 -2.66 -7.66 -22.34
CA ILE A 21 -4.04 -7.18 -22.27
C ILE A 21 -4.07 -5.65 -22.17
N ALA A 22 -3.25 -5.06 -21.30
CA ALA A 22 -3.16 -3.62 -21.14
C ALA A 22 -2.86 -2.92 -22.47
N ASN A 23 -1.86 -3.41 -23.21
CA ASN A 23 -1.48 -2.89 -24.52
C ASN A 23 -2.60 -3.06 -25.55
N LYS A 24 -3.23 -4.23 -25.61
CA LYS A 24 -4.31 -4.55 -26.55
C LYS A 24 -5.52 -3.61 -26.42
N TYR A 25 -5.82 -3.17 -25.19
CA TYR A 25 -7.01 -2.36 -24.91
C TYR A 25 -6.70 -0.90 -24.52
N GLY A 26 -5.43 -0.47 -24.65
CA GLY A 26 -5.02 0.89 -24.27
C GLY A 26 -5.27 1.21 -22.80
N LYS A 27 -5.07 0.24 -21.91
CA LYS A 27 -5.24 0.35 -20.45
C LYS A 27 -3.89 0.34 -19.75
N THR A 28 -3.88 0.66 -18.46
CA THR A 28 -2.67 0.54 -17.63
C THR A 28 -2.55 -0.87 -17.07
N LEU A 29 -1.33 -1.37 -16.89
CA LEU A 29 -1.06 -2.67 -16.26
C LEU A 29 -1.75 -2.77 -14.88
N VAL A 30 -1.64 -1.73 -14.07
CA VAL A 30 -2.27 -1.65 -12.74
C VAL A 30 -3.78 -1.86 -12.81
N SER A 31 -4.46 -1.26 -13.80
CA SER A 31 -5.91 -1.43 -13.95
C SER A 31 -6.31 -2.87 -14.29
N ILE A 32 -5.52 -3.56 -15.13
CA ILE A 32 -5.75 -4.97 -15.47
C ILE A 32 -5.49 -5.87 -14.26
N MET A 33 -4.37 -5.69 -13.58
CA MET A 33 -4.04 -6.47 -12.39
C MET A 33 -5.04 -6.26 -11.25
N THR A 34 -5.56 -5.04 -11.09
CA THR A 34 -6.63 -4.74 -10.11
C THR A 34 -7.93 -5.43 -10.49
N ALA A 35 -8.34 -5.37 -11.77
CA ALA A 35 -9.54 -6.04 -12.25
C ALA A 35 -9.45 -7.57 -12.13
N ALA A 36 -8.24 -8.13 -12.26
CA ALA A 36 -7.97 -9.55 -12.08
C ALA A 36 -7.83 -9.97 -10.59
N GLY A 37 -7.93 -9.04 -9.64
CA GLY A 37 -7.72 -9.32 -8.22
C GLY A 37 -6.28 -9.68 -7.83
N LEU A 38 -5.32 -9.47 -8.74
CA LEU A 38 -3.89 -9.76 -8.53
C LEU A 38 -3.18 -8.65 -7.77
N THR A 39 -3.76 -7.46 -7.77
CA THR A 39 -3.35 -6.35 -6.90
C THR A 39 -4.55 -5.87 -6.12
N SER A 40 -4.50 -6.03 -4.80
CA SER A 40 -5.38 -5.27 -3.92
C SER A 40 -4.94 -3.82 -3.96
N LYS A 41 -5.86 -2.87 -4.08
CA LYS A 41 -5.60 -1.55 -3.51
C LYS A 41 -5.24 -1.81 -2.05
N ALA A 42 -4.08 -1.31 -1.59
CA ALA A 42 -3.76 -1.37 -0.17
C ALA A 42 -5.02 -0.91 0.57
N THR A 43 -5.58 -1.78 1.40
CA THR A 43 -6.69 -1.34 2.26
C THR A 43 -6.17 -0.15 3.05
N GLN A 44 -7.04 0.76 3.48
CA GLN A 44 -6.61 1.91 4.27
C GLN A 44 -5.73 1.47 5.46
N ALA A 45 -5.92 0.27 6.00
CA ALA A 45 -5.09 -0.33 7.04
C ALA A 45 -3.65 -0.73 6.61
N GLU A 46 -3.38 -0.93 5.32
CA GLU A 46 -2.09 -1.41 4.79
C GLU A 46 -1.26 -0.33 4.09
N SER A 47 -1.83 0.87 3.91
CA SER A 47 -1.05 1.99 3.38
C SER A 47 0.08 2.33 4.35
N VAL A 48 1.32 2.37 3.85
CA VAL A 48 2.51 2.80 4.60
C VAL A 48 2.26 4.12 5.32
N TRP A 49 1.50 5.03 4.69
CA TRP A 49 1.09 6.30 5.30
C TRP A 49 0.24 6.09 6.55
N ASN A 50 -0.74 5.20 6.52
CA ASN A 50 -1.64 4.97 7.64
C ASN A 50 -0.97 4.16 8.76
N LEU A 51 -0.07 3.22 8.43
CA LEU A 51 0.81 2.59 9.42
C LEU A 51 1.69 3.63 10.10
N HIS A 52 2.26 4.56 9.34
CA HIS A 52 3.06 5.66 9.89
C HIS A 52 2.24 6.57 10.81
N GLN A 53 1.01 6.94 10.43
CA GLN A 53 0.11 7.72 11.28
C GLN A 53 -0.21 6.99 12.59
N ALA A 54 -0.51 5.69 12.53
CA ALA A 54 -0.78 4.88 13.72
C ALA A 54 0.45 4.77 14.64
N TRP A 55 1.64 4.54 14.06
CA TRP A 55 2.89 4.54 14.80
C TRP A 55 3.17 5.89 15.46
N TYR A 56 2.98 7.00 14.74
CA TYR A 56 3.27 8.34 15.24
C TYR A 56 2.39 8.71 16.44
N VAL A 57 1.09 8.38 16.38
CA VAL A 57 0.16 8.58 17.51
C VAL A 57 0.57 7.75 18.73
N HIS A 58 1.04 6.51 18.51
CA HIS A 58 1.53 5.66 19.60
C HIS A 58 2.87 6.15 20.19
N ALA A 59 3.78 6.65 19.35
CA ALA A 59 5.11 7.12 19.75
C ALA A 59 5.07 8.52 20.40
N SER A 60 4.07 9.33 20.07
CA SER A 60 3.84 10.66 20.64
C SER A 60 2.46 10.72 21.28
N PRO A 61 2.20 9.98 22.38
CA PRO A 61 0.89 10.00 23.00
C PRO A 61 0.57 11.40 23.54
N LYS A 62 -0.71 11.74 23.48
CA LYS A 62 -1.23 12.99 24.03
C LYS A 62 -1.17 12.96 25.55
N ALA A 63 -0.69 14.03 26.19
CA ALA A 63 -0.66 14.09 27.64
C ALA A 63 -2.08 14.25 28.23
N SER A 64 -2.33 13.71 29.43
CA SER A 64 -3.63 13.83 30.09
C SER A 64 -3.94 15.30 30.38
N GLY A 65 -5.00 15.83 29.77
CA GLY A 65 -5.39 17.24 29.92
C GLY A 65 -4.84 18.19 28.84
N GLU A 66 -4.02 17.70 27.91
CA GLU A 66 -3.58 18.49 26.75
C GLU A 66 -4.80 18.79 25.85
N HIS A 67 -4.92 19.98 25.30
CA HIS A 67 -5.95 20.26 24.31
C HIS A 67 -5.52 19.71 22.94
N MET A 68 -6.49 19.34 22.09
CA MET A 68 -6.18 18.68 20.81
C MET A 68 -5.39 19.60 19.86
N THR A 69 -5.63 20.91 19.91
CA THR A 69 -4.88 21.90 19.14
C THR A 69 -3.42 21.97 19.57
N ASP A 70 -3.18 21.96 20.87
CA ASP A 70 -1.83 22.11 21.44
C ASP A 70 -0.99 20.87 21.13
N TYR A 71 -1.63 19.70 21.19
CA TYR A 71 -1.07 18.44 20.72
C TYR A 71 -0.64 18.52 19.24
N TYR A 72 -1.51 18.97 18.35
CA TYR A 72 -1.18 19.08 16.92
C TYR A 72 -0.10 20.12 16.65
N THR A 73 -0.16 21.27 17.30
CA THR A 73 0.88 22.30 17.18
C THR A 73 2.24 21.73 17.59
N ARG A 74 2.30 21.05 18.75
CA ARG A 74 3.52 20.37 19.22
C ARG A 74 4.06 19.32 18.25
N CYS A 75 3.17 18.56 17.60
CA CYS A 75 3.54 17.56 16.61
C CYS A 75 4.06 18.16 15.29
N MET A 76 3.63 19.38 14.94
CA MET A 76 3.96 20.05 13.67
C MET A 76 5.18 20.97 13.75
N THR A 77 5.65 21.33 14.95
CA THR A 77 6.80 22.22 15.18
C THR A 77 8.09 21.51 15.59
N LYS A 78 8.17 20.19 15.47
CA LYS A 78 9.43 19.41 15.61
C LYS A 78 10.17 19.35 14.29
#